data_AF-A0A1M2Z8R3-F1
#
_entry.id   AF-A0A1M2Z8R3-F1
#
_cell.length_a   1.000
_cell.length_b   1.000
_cell.length_c   1.000
_cell.angle_alpha   90.00
_cell.angle_beta   90.00
_cell.angle_gamma   90.00
#
_symmetry.space_group_name_H-M   'P 1'
#
loop_
_entity.id
_entity.type
_entity.pdbx_description
1 polymer ?
#
loop_
_entity_poly.entity_id
_entity_poly.type
_entity_poly.pdbx_seq_one_letter_code
_entity_poly.pdbx_strand_id
1 'polypeptide(L)'
;MTLTEKLDVLLEEKNLNKSQLSAQSGLAYTTIVSLYEKGAQNAKRSTLLTLARFFNVSLDYLADDEIDERGTRIYASAGHFDVNKLTPEGRERYEEYIEFLADKFTL
;
A
#
# COMPACT_ATOMS: atom_id res chain seq x y z
N MET A 1 -7.85 12.68 -6.66
CA MET A 1 -8.32 11.58 -7.55
C MET A 1 -9.32 10.69 -6.82
N THR A 2 -10.34 10.18 -7.52
CA THR A 2 -11.31 9.22 -6.95
C THR A 2 -10.67 7.87 -6.62
N LEU A 3 -11.26 7.09 -5.71
CA LEU A 3 -10.83 5.71 -5.44
C LEU A 3 -10.64 4.86 -6.71
N THR A 4 -11.55 4.96 -7.68
CA THR A 4 -11.49 4.13 -8.89
C THR A 4 -10.33 4.51 -9.78
N GLU A 5 -10.06 5.81 -9.95
CA GLU A 5 -8.91 6.30 -10.70
C GLU A 5 -7.60 5.88 -10.00
N LYS A 6 -7.55 5.97 -8.68
CA LYS A 6 -6.40 5.50 -7.89
C LYS A 6 -6.17 4.00 -8.05
N LEU A 7 -7.23 3.19 -8.07
CA LEU A 7 -7.13 1.75 -8.31
C LEU A 7 -6.68 1.42 -9.74
N ASP A 8 -7.13 2.17 -10.74
CA ASP A 8 -6.72 1.96 -12.13
C ASP A 8 -5.22 2.23 -12.30
N VAL A 9 -4.69 3.33 -11.75
CA VAL A 9 -3.25 3.60 -11.72
C VAL A 9 -2.47 2.48 -11.04
N LEU A 10 -2.93 2.02 -9.87
CA LEU A 10 -2.26 0.97 -9.11
C LEU A 10 -2.28 -0.40 -9.83
N LEU A 11 -3.33 -0.69 -10.59
CA LEU A 11 -3.46 -1.89 -11.41
C LEU A 11 -2.51 -1.85 -12.61
N GLU A 12 -2.45 -0.72 -13.31
CA GLU A 12 -1.55 -0.52 -14.45
C GLU A 12 -0.08 -0.68 -14.04
N GLU A 13 0.35 -0.07 -12.93
CA GLU A 13 1.72 -0.17 -12.43
C GLU A 13 2.15 -1.60 -12.08
N LYS A 14 1.22 -2.41 -11.56
CA LYS A 14 1.48 -3.82 -11.24
C LYS A 14 1.18 -4.76 -12.41
N ASN A 15 0.74 -4.25 -13.55
CA ASN A 15 0.28 -5.02 -14.70
C ASN A 15 -0.78 -6.07 -14.33
N LEU A 16 -1.78 -5.64 -13.55
CA LEU A 16 -2.86 -6.48 -13.04
C LEU A 16 -4.21 -6.08 -13.64
N ASN A 17 -5.08 -7.07 -13.85
CA ASN A 17 -6.50 -6.84 -14.09
C ASN A 17 -7.35 -7.12 -12.83
N LYS A 18 -8.63 -6.75 -12.86
CA LYS A 18 -9.56 -6.90 -11.71
C LYS A 18 -9.71 -8.35 -11.22
N SER A 19 -9.61 -9.32 -12.12
CA SER A 19 -9.67 -10.76 -11.77
C SER A 19 -8.40 -11.19 -11.01
N GLN A 20 -7.22 -10.76 -11.49
CA GLN A 20 -5.95 -11.00 -10.82
C GLN A 20 -5.89 -10.29 -9.46
N LEU A 21 -6.39 -9.06 -9.35
CA LEU A 21 -6.51 -8.35 -8.08
C LEU A 21 -7.37 -9.14 -7.09
N SER A 22 -8.53 -9.65 -7.52
CA SER A 22 -9.39 -10.47 -6.67
C SER A 22 -8.64 -11.71 -6.15
N ALA A 23 -7.99 -12.46 -7.06
CA ALA A 23 -7.26 -13.68 -6.71
C ALA A 23 -6.10 -13.41 -5.74
N GLN A 24 -5.36 -12.31 -5.92
CA GLN A 24 -4.16 -12.03 -5.13
C GLN A 24 -4.43 -11.25 -3.83
N SER A 25 -5.46 -10.42 -3.78
CA SER A 25 -5.82 -9.65 -2.57
C SER A 25 -6.71 -10.43 -1.59
N GLY A 26 -7.28 -11.56 -2.02
CA GLY A 26 -8.25 -12.33 -1.22
C GLY A 26 -9.64 -11.70 -1.16
N LEU A 27 -9.90 -10.61 -1.88
CA LEU A 27 -11.22 -10.02 -2.02
C LEU A 27 -12.02 -10.74 -3.10
N ALA A 28 -13.31 -11.01 -2.85
CA ALA A 28 -14.19 -11.57 -3.87
C ALA A 28 -14.31 -10.62 -5.08
N TYR A 29 -14.35 -11.18 -6.29
CA TYR A 29 -14.43 -10.39 -7.52
C TYR A 29 -15.61 -9.41 -7.52
N THR A 30 -16.76 -9.83 -6.99
CA THR A 30 -17.95 -8.99 -6.82
C THR A 30 -17.71 -7.79 -5.91
N THR A 31 -16.82 -7.90 -4.92
CA THR A 31 -16.42 -6.78 -4.07
C THR A 31 -15.65 -5.75 -4.88
N ILE A 32 -14.69 -6.20 -5.72
CA ILE A 32 -13.95 -5.32 -6.62
C ILE A 32 -14.90 -4.60 -7.58
N VAL A 33 -15.83 -5.33 -8.22
CA VAL A 33 -16.83 -4.72 -9.11
C VAL A 33 -17.67 -3.67 -8.37
N SER A 34 -18.17 -3.99 -7.17
CA SER A 34 -18.99 -3.04 -6.40
C SER A 34 -18.24 -1.77 -5.98
N LEU A 35 -16.92 -1.85 -5.79
CA LEU A 35 -16.09 -0.67 -5.50
C LEU A 35 -16.05 0.28 -6.70
N TYR A 36 -15.96 -0.28 -7.92
CA TYR A 36 -15.98 0.51 -9.15
C TYR A 36 -17.34 1.14 -9.43
N GLU A 37 -18.44 0.53 -8.97
CA GLU A 37 -19.78 1.07 -9.15
C GLU A 37 -20.15 2.13 -8.11
N LYS A 38 -19.66 1.98 -6.86
CA LYS A 38 -20.16 2.73 -5.70
C LYS A 38 -19.14 3.68 -5.05
N GLY A 39 -17.87 3.61 -5.44
CA GLY A 39 -16.79 4.44 -4.89
C GLY A 39 -16.43 4.16 -3.43
N ALA A 40 -15.54 4.98 -2.87
CA ALA A 40 -15.01 4.82 -1.51
C ALA A 40 -16.05 4.97 -0.40
N GLN A 41 -17.02 5.87 -0.57
CA GLN A 41 -18.01 6.20 0.48
C GLN A 41 -18.85 4.99 0.92
N ASN A 42 -19.05 4.01 0.04
CA ASN A 42 -19.82 2.80 0.32
C ASN A 42 -18.94 1.57 0.57
N ALA A 43 -17.62 1.73 0.53
CA ALA A 43 -16.67 0.66 0.76
C ALA A 43 -16.57 0.36 2.26
N LYS A 44 -16.57 -0.93 2.62
CA LYS A 44 -16.25 -1.31 3.99
C LYS A 44 -14.80 -0.94 4.29
N ARG A 45 -14.55 -0.36 5.47
CA ARG A 45 -13.17 -0.06 5.93
C ARG A 45 -12.24 -1.26 5.85
N SER A 46 -12.72 -2.46 6.14
CA SER A 46 -11.94 -3.70 6.00
C SER A 46 -11.46 -3.94 4.58
N THR A 47 -12.30 -3.66 3.58
CA THR A 47 -11.98 -3.81 2.15
C THR A 47 -10.91 -2.81 1.74
N LEU A 48 -11.08 -1.53 2.09
CA LEU A 48 -10.09 -0.49 1.81
C LEU A 48 -8.75 -0.80 2.50
N LEU A 49 -8.76 -1.31 3.73
CA LEU A 49 -7.55 -1.72 4.44
C LEU A 49 -6.83 -2.88 3.76
N THR A 50 -7.55 -3.87 3.23
CA THR A 50 -6.97 -4.97 2.45
C THR A 50 -6.28 -4.44 1.18
N LEU A 51 -6.95 -3.54 0.45
CA LEU A 51 -6.39 -2.93 -0.76
C LEU A 51 -5.16 -2.06 -0.43
N ALA A 52 -5.24 -1.24 0.62
CA ALA A 52 -4.13 -0.40 1.07
C ALA A 52 -2.88 -1.23 1.38
N ARG A 53 -3.05 -2.37 2.06
CA ARG A 53 -1.96 -3.31 2.34
C ARG A 53 -1.43 -3.98 1.07
N PHE A 54 -2.32 -4.43 0.18
CA PHE A 54 -1.94 -5.10 -1.06
C PHE A 54 -1.10 -4.19 -1.98
N PHE A 55 -1.49 -2.91 -2.07
CA PHE A 55 -0.80 -1.92 -2.90
C PHE A 55 0.30 -1.15 -2.17
N ASN A 56 0.48 -1.39 -0.87
CA ASN A 56 1.41 -0.69 0.01
C ASN A 56 1.24 0.84 0.01
N VAL A 57 -0.01 1.29 0.12
CA VAL A 57 -0.39 2.70 0.21
C VAL A 57 -1.10 2.96 1.55
N SER A 58 -1.27 4.22 1.92
CA SER A 58 -2.06 4.62 3.06
C SER A 58 -3.55 4.33 2.83
N LEU A 59 -4.29 4.16 3.93
CA LEU A 59 -5.75 4.04 3.86
C LEU A 59 -6.37 5.36 3.40
N ASP A 60 -5.80 6.48 3.85
CA ASP A 60 -6.27 7.83 3.56
C ASP A 60 -6.17 8.14 2.06
N TYR A 61 -5.08 7.73 1.40
CA TYR A 61 -4.98 7.79 -0.06
C TYR A 61 -6.14 7.09 -0.76
N LEU A 62 -6.60 5.92 -0.29
CA LEU A 62 -7.73 5.23 -0.92
C LEU A 62 -9.11 5.81 -0.54
N ALA A 63 -9.22 6.44 0.63
CA ALA A 63 -10.51 6.82 1.21
C ALA A 63 -10.88 8.30 1.00
N ASP A 64 -9.89 9.16 0.82
CA ASP A 64 -10.05 10.61 0.66
C ASP A 64 -9.60 11.06 -0.74
N ASP A 65 -10.54 11.61 -1.51
CA ASP A 65 -10.30 12.01 -2.90
C ASP A 65 -9.39 13.25 -3.00
N GLU A 66 -9.24 14.02 -1.90
CA GLU A 66 -8.34 15.18 -1.80
C GLU A 66 -6.88 14.78 -1.54
N ILE A 67 -6.63 13.52 -1.16
CA ILE A 67 -5.29 13.00 -0.87
C ILE A 67 -4.76 12.27 -2.11
N ASP A 68 -3.84 12.91 -2.83
CA ASP A 68 -3.14 12.29 -3.97
C ASP A 68 -1.77 11.70 -3.57
N GLU A 69 -1.27 12.03 -2.38
CA GLU A 69 -0.08 11.41 -1.84
C GLU A 69 -0.36 9.97 -1.38
N ARG A 70 0.41 9.01 -1.89
CA ARG A 70 0.18 7.59 -1.56
C ARG A 70 0.39 7.28 -0.08
N GLY A 71 1.18 8.08 0.62
CA GLY A 71 1.60 7.79 2.00
C GLY A 71 2.19 6.39 2.07
N THR A 72 3.27 6.14 1.34
CA THR A 72 3.92 4.82 1.33
C THR A 72 4.37 4.52 2.76
N ARG A 73 3.81 3.48 3.38
CA ARG A 73 4.43 2.95 4.60
C ARG A 73 5.72 2.26 4.18
N ILE A 74 6.85 2.85 4.55
CA ILE A 74 8.10 2.09 4.65
C ILE A 74 7.91 1.14 5.84
N TYR A 75 7.28 -0.01 5.61
CA TYR A 75 7.55 -1.17 6.44
C TYR A 75 8.95 -1.60 6.00
N ALA A 76 9.96 -1.45 6.85
CA ALA A 76 11.35 -1.86 6.60
C ALA A 76 11.43 -3.10 5.68
N SER A 77 11.58 -2.87 4.36
CA SER A 77 11.54 -3.73 3.15
C SER A 77 10.91 -5.14 3.14
N ALA A 78 10.34 -5.66 4.21
CA ALA A 78 9.80 -7.00 4.27
C ALA A 78 8.78 -7.09 5.41
N GLY A 79 7.55 -7.44 5.06
CA GLY A 79 6.62 -8.06 6.01
C GLY A 79 7.12 -9.37 6.66
N HIS A 80 8.39 -9.74 6.44
CA HIS A 80 9.10 -10.86 7.05
C HIS A 80 10.44 -10.47 7.71
N PHE A 81 10.89 -9.22 7.65
CA PHE A 81 12.14 -8.81 8.28
C PHE A 81 11.84 -8.23 9.66
N ASP A 82 11.94 -9.08 10.67
CA ASP A 82 11.93 -8.66 12.05
C ASP A 82 13.32 -8.10 12.38
N VAL A 83 13.43 -6.77 12.48
CA VAL A 83 14.66 -6.06 12.86
C VAL A 83 15.22 -6.59 14.19
N ASN A 84 14.37 -7.19 15.05
CA ASN A 84 14.82 -7.81 16.30
C ASN A 84 15.58 -9.13 16.12
N LYS A 85 15.53 -9.73 14.93
CA LYS A 85 16.31 -10.93 14.58
C LYS A 85 17.69 -10.61 14.01
N LEU A 86 18.03 -9.34 13.84
CA LEU A 86 19.38 -8.95 13.44
C LEU A 86 20.38 -9.25 14.55
N THR A 87 21.59 -9.63 14.14
CA THR A 87 22.76 -9.57 15.03
C THR A 87 23.00 -8.11 15.45
N PRO A 88 23.74 -7.86 16.54
CA PRO A 88 24.12 -6.51 16.93
C PRO A 88 24.76 -5.72 15.79
N GLU A 89 25.70 -6.33 15.06
CA GLU A 89 26.33 -5.73 13.87
C GLU A 89 25.30 -5.46 12.75
N GLY A 90 24.40 -6.41 12.48
CA GLY A 90 23.37 -6.22 11.46
C GLY A 90 22.42 -5.06 11.78
N ARG A 91 22.12 -4.86 13.06
CA ARG A 91 21.31 -3.73 13.53
C ARG A 91 22.04 -2.41 13.38
N GLU A 92 23.30 -2.35 13.78
CA GLU A 92 24.15 -1.15 13.62
C GLU A 92 24.24 -0.73 12.15
N ARG A 93 24.49 -1.68 11.24
CA ARG A 93 24.49 -1.42 9.78
C ARG A 93 23.16 -0.90 9.26
N TYR A 94 22.06 -1.44 9.78
CA TYR A 94 20.73 -1.00 9.39
C TYR A 94 20.48 0.45 9.85
N GLU A 95 20.85 0.78 11.09
CA GLU A 95 20.73 2.12 11.66
C GLU A 95 21.60 3.12 10.88
N GLU A 96 22.88 2.81 10.63
CA GLU A 96 23.80 3.63 9.81
C GLU A 96 23.19 3.96 8.44
N TYR A 97 22.59 2.97 7.78
CA TYR A 97 22.02 3.15 6.45
C TYR A 97 20.76 4.02 6.47
N ILE A 98 19.90 3.86 7.47
CA ILE A 98 18.71 4.70 7.63
C ILE A 98 19.10 6.16 7.93
N GLU A 99 20.09 6.39 8.80
CA GLU A 99 20.63 7.73 9.06
C GLU A 99 21.19 8.38 7.79
N PHE A 100 21.98 7.64 7.01
CA PHE A 100 22.52 8.12 5.73
C PHE A 100 21.40 8.54 4.76
N LEU A 101 20.35 7.73 4.63
CA LEU A 101 19.23 8.06 3.75
C LEU A 101 18.48 9.30 4.23
N ALA A 102 18.27 9.42 5.54
CA ALA A 102 17.59 10.56 6.13
C ALA A 102 18.38 11.86 5.90
N ASP A 103 19.69 11.86 6.12
CA ASP A 103 20.54 13.03 5.89
C ASP A 103 20.55 13.46 4.41
N LYS A 104 20.61 12.49 3.49
CA LYS A 104 20.85 12.76 2.07
C LYS A 104 19.60 13.06 1.25
N PHE A 105 18.44 12.52 1.65
CA PHE A 105 17.25 12.52 0.80
C PHE A 105 15.97 13.02 1.50
N THR A 106 16.09 13.61 2.69
CA THR A 106 14.97 14.33 3.31
C THR A 106 14.93 15.76 2.77
N LEU A 107 13.75 16.22 2.33
CA LEU A 107 13.50 17.58 1.83
C LEU A 107 13.43 18.61 2.96
#